data_AF-A0A523ZC17-F1
#
_entry.id   AF-A0A523ZC17-F1
#
_cell.length_a   1.000
_cell.length_b   1.000
_cell.length_c   1.000
_cell.angle_alpha   90.00
_cell.angle_beta   90.00
_cell.angle_gamma   90.00
#
_symmetry.space_group_name_H-M   'P 1'
#
loop_
_entity.id
_entity.type
_entity.pdbx_description
1 polymer ?
#
loop_
_entity_poly.entity_id
_entity_poly.type
_entity_poly.pdbx_seq_one_letter_code
_entity_poly.pdbx_strand_id
1 'polypeptide(L)'
;MKKFFNKWTRRFHRWIAIPTIIIIPLAVISKFSGGGAEHLPPQIEQLQSILMLLLVISGSYLYLIPYFTKWQRNRRKKVQQPAIE
;
A
#
# COMPACT_ATOMS: atom_id res chain seq x y z
N MET A 1 -0.68 -20.45 -7.51
CA MET A 1 -1.58 -19.29 -7.68
C MET A 1 -1.26 -18.06 -6.81
N LYS A 2 -0.76 -18.17 -5.55
CA LYS A 2 -0.44 -17.00 -4.68
C LYS A 2 0.59 -15.99 -5.22
N LYS A 3 1.55 -16.43 -6.05
CA LYS A 3 2.56 -15.52 -6.63
C LYS A 3 1.97 -14.45 -7.55
N PHE A 4 0.85 -14.76 -8.22
CA PHE A 4 0.20 -13.85 -9.17
C PHE A 4 -0.49 -12.71 -8.45
N PHE A 5 -1.26 -13.02 -7.39
CA PHE A 5 -1.85 -12.03 -6.49
C PHE A 5 -0.80 -11.10 -5.88
N ASN A 6 0.31 -11.62 -5.35
CA ASN A 6 1.36 -10.76 -4.80
C ASN A 6 1.94 -9.77 -5.82
N LYS A 7 2.12 -10.20 -7.08
CA LYS A 7 2.63 -9.32 -8.15
C LYS A 7 1.58 -8.29 -8.56
N TRP A 8 0.32 -8.71 -8.64
CA TRP A 8 -0.82 -7.86 -8.99
C TRP A 8 -1.11 -6.81 -7.91
N THR A 9 -1.14 -7.18 -6.62
CA THR A 9 -1.34 -6.26 -5.50
C THR A 9 -0.26 -5.17 -5.46
N ARG A 10 1.00 -5.48 -5.80
CA ARG A 10 2.07 -4.46 -5.93
C ARG A 10 1.81 -3.48 -7.05
N ARG A 11 1.33 -3.97 -8.20
CA ARG A 11 1.02 -3.14 -9.36
C ARG A 11 -0.18 -2.25 -9.05
N PHE A 12 -1.25 -2.82 -8.50
CA PHE A 12 -2.46 -2.13 -8.06
C PHE A 12 -2.17 -1.08 -6.98
N HIS A 13 -1.42 -1.43 -5.93
CA HIS A 13 -1.03 -0.49 -4.88
C HIS A 13 -0.25 0.71 -5.45
N ARG A 14 0.74 0.47 -6.34
CA ARG A 14 1.46 1.57 -7.02
C ARG A 14 0.56 2.39 -7.92
N TRP A 15 -0.39 1.75 -8.61
CA TRP A 15 -1.29 2.43 -9.54
C TRP A 15 -2.27 3.36 -8.84
N ILE A 16 -2.71 3.01 -7.62
CA ILE A 16 -3.53 3.89 -6.77
C ILE A 16 -2.66 4.90 -6.01
N ALA A 17 -1.45 4.53 -5.59
CA ALA A 17 -0.56 5.41 -4.84
C ALA A 17 -0.19 6.67 -5.65
N ILE A 18 0.11 6.52 -6.95
CA ILE A 18 0.51 7.63 -7.82
C ILE A 18 -0.54 8.76 -7.84
N PRO A 19 -1.81 8.53 -8.20
CA PRO A 19 -2.82 9.58 -8.20
C PRO A 19 -3.06 10.15 -6.80
N THR A 20 -3.07 9.30 -5.75
CA THR A 20 -3.23 9.79 -4.37
C THR A 20 -2.09 10.74 -3.95
N ILE A 21 -0.84 10.44 -4.32
CA ILE A 21 0.33 11.27 -4.01
C ILE A 21 0.35 12.59 -4.78
N ILE A 22 -0.35 12.68 -5.91
CA ILE A 22 -0.48 13.91 -6.69
C ILE A 22 -1.64 14.76 -6.15
N ILE A 23 -2.78 14.12 -5.84
CA ILE A 23 -3.98 14.79 -5.33
C ILE A 23 -3.71 15.42 -3.97
N ILE A 24 -3.01 14.74 -3.05
CA ILE A 24 -2.77 15.26 -1.68
C ILE A 24 -2.00 16.60 -1.69
N PRO A 25 -0.83 16.74 -2.34
CA PRO A 25 -0.12 18.01 -2.42
C PRO A 25 -0.93 19.09 -3.13
N LEU A 26 -1.64 18.76 -4.22
CA LEU A 26 -2.52 19.73 -4.88
C LEU A 26 -3.60 20.24 -3.90
N ALA A 27 -4.26 19.34 -3.17
CA ALA A 27 -5.26 19.69 -2.18
C ALA A 27 -4.67 20.56 -1.05
N VAL A 28 -3.48 20.21 -0.56
CA VAL A 28 -2.78 20.94 0.51
C VAL A 28 -2.36 22.33 0.02
N ILE A 29 -1.73 22.45 -1.15
CA ILE A 29 -1.31 23.73 -1.74
C ILE A 29 -2.54 24.60 -1.99
N SER A 30 -3.62 24.02 -2.52
CA SER A 30 -4.88 24.74 -2.76
C SER A 30 -5.48 25.27 -1.44
N LYS A 31 -5.42 24.50 -0.34
CA LYS A 31 -5.85 24.97 0.99
C LYS A 31 -4.95 26.04 1.58
N PHE A 32 -3.63 25.94 1.40
CA PHE A 32 -2.66 26.90 1.94
C PHE A 32 -2.56 28.20 1.13
N SER A 33 -2.89 28.19 -0.16
CA SER A 33 -2.78 29.37 -1.03
C SER A 33 -3.84 30.45 -0.75
N GLY A 34 -4.74 30.27 0.23
CA GLY A 34 -5.63 31.31 0.78
C GLY A 34 -6.72 31.84 -0.17
N GLY A 35 -6.66 31.54 -1.45
CA GLY A 35 -7.64 31.97 -2.44
C GLY A 35 -8.77 30.97 -2.55
N GLY A 36 -9.71 30.99 -1.59
CA GLY A 36 -11.12 30.63 -1.74
C GLY A 36 -11.53 29.49 -2.69
N ALA A 37 -10.66 28.52 -2.98
CA ALA A 37 -10.97 27.36 -3.78
C ALA A 37 -11.83 26.49 -2.88
N GLU A 38 -13.13 26.78 -2.98
CA GLU A 38 -14.24 26.01 -2.45
C GLU A 38 -13.82 24.56 -2.40
N HIS A 39 -13.92 24.01 -1.20
CA HIS A 39 -13.99 22.58 -0.90
C HIS A 39 -13.88 21.73 -2.16
N LEU A 40 -12.75 21.02 -2.34
CA LEU A 40 -12.68 19.98 -3.37
C LEU A 40 -14.01 19.25 -3.36
N PRO A 41 -14.67 19.06 -4.53
CA PRO A 41 -16.04 18.56 -4.55
C PRO A 41 -16.14 17.38 -3.58
N PRO A 42 -17.18 17.28 -2.72
CA PRO A 42 -17.21 16.28 -1.66
C PRO A 42 -17.01 14.85 -2.18
N GLN A 43 -17.34 14.61 -3.45
CA GLN A 43 -17.05 13.40 -4.22
C GLN A 43 -15.54 13.10 -4.33
N ILE A 44 -14.71 14.11 -4.62
CA ILE A 44 -13.24 14.01 -4.71
C ILE A 44 -12.63 13.77 -3.34
N GLU A 45 -13.08 14.48 -2.30
CA GLU A 45 -12.61 14.23 -0.92
C GLU A 45 -12.98 12.81 -0.47
N GLN A 46 -14.20 12.35 -0.74
CA GLN A 46 -14.66 11.00 -0.42
C GLN A 46 -13.88 9.94 -1.21
N LEU A 47 -13.67 10.15 -2.52
CA LEU A 47 -12.87 9.28 -3.37
C LEU A 47 -11.44 9.20 -2.83
N GLN A 48 -10.81 10.33 -2.51
CA GLN A 48 -9.47 10.37 -1.92
C GLN A 48 -9.42 9.59 -0.60
N SER A 49 -10.40 9.76 0.29
CA SER A 49 -10.48 9.02 1.55
C SER A 49 -10.58 7.50 1.34
N ILE A 50 -11.44 7.07 0.41
CA ILE A 50 -11.57 5.65 0.05
C ILE A 50 -10.27 5.11 -0.56
N LEU A 51 -9.65 5.85 -1.47
CA LEU A 51 -8.37 5.48 -2.09
C LEU A 51 -7.27 5.36 -1.04
N MET A 52 -7.21 6.30 -0.09
CA MET A 52 -6.26 6.30 1.01
C MET A 52 -6.45 5.09 1.93
N LEU A 53 -7.70 4.76 2.28
CA LEU A 53 -8.04 3.58 3.07
C LEU A 53 -7.64 2.27 2.34
N LEU A 54 -7.94 2.16 1.05
CA LEU A 54 -7.48 1.04 0.21
C LEU A 54 -5.95 0.95 0.16
N LEU A 55 -5.25 2.08 0.10
CA LEU A 55 -3.79 2.14 0.12
C LEU A 55 -3.22 1.58 1.42
N VAL A 56 -3.80 1.97 2.56
CA VAL A 56 -3.38 1.49 3.87
C VAL A 56 -3.62 -0.01 4.01
N ILE A 57 -4.81 -0.49 3.62
CA ILE A 57 -5.14 -1.92 3.68
C ILE A 57 -4.21 -2.74 2.77
N SER A 58 -4.04 -2.31 1.52
CA SER A 58 -3.19 -3.00 0.55
C SER A 58 -1.71 -2.94 0.91
N GLY A 59 -1.23 -1.81 1.43
CA GLY A 59 0.13 -1.63 1.92
C GLY A 59 0.43 -2.52 3.13
N SER A 60 -0.51 -2.58 4.08
CA SER A 60 -0.42 -3.45 5.27
C SER A 60 -0.36 -4.93 4.88
N TYR A 61 -1.25 -5.36 3.96
CA TYR A 61 -1.21 -6.71 3.42
C TYR A 61 0.14 -7.03 2.78
N LEU A 62 0.66 -6.11 1.98
CA LEU A 62 1.94 -6.29 1.29
C LEU A 62 3.13 -6.35 2.26
N TYR A 63 3.06 -5.60 3.36
CA TYR A 63 4.06 -5.61 4.43
C TYR A 63 4.09 -6.93 5.21
N LEU A 64 2.93 -7.59 5.38
CA LEU A 64 2.83 -8.89 6.07
C LEU A 64 3.41 -10.05 5.26
N ILE A 65 3.36 -10.01 3.93
CA ILE A 65 3.87 -11.08 3.05
C ILE A 65 5.34 -11.46 3.32
N PRO A 66 6.32 -10.52 3.30
CA PRO A 66 7.71 -10.84 3.58
C PRO A 66 7.90 -11.39 5.01
N TYR A 67 7.08 -10.95 5.96
CA TYR A 67 7.14 -11.43 7.35
C TYR A 67 6.82 -12.93 7.44
N PHE A 68 5.69 -13.35 6.84
CA PHE A 68 5.32 -14.77 6.80
C PHE A 68 6.28 -15.62 5.96
N THR A 69 6.74 -15.10 4.82
CA THR A 69 7.68 -15.85 3.97
C THR A 69 9.08 -15.99 4.59
N LYS A 70 9.55 -15.00 5.36
CA LYS A 70 10.80 -15.10 6.13
C LYS A 70 10.69 -16.16 7.23
N TRP A 71 9.56 -16.20 7.93
CA TRP A 71 9.28 -17.21 8.95
C TRP A 71 9.26 -18.63 8.37
N GLN A 72 8.62 -18.82 7.21
CA GLN A 72 8.57 -20.11 6.52
C GLN A 72 9.96 -20.56 6.01
N ARG A 73 10.79 -19.63 5.51
CA ARG A 73 12.17 -19.94 5.09
C ARG A 73 13.05 -20.38 6.26
N ASN A 74 12.92 -19.74 7.42
CA ASN A 74 13.68 -20.12 8.62
C ASN A 74 13.28 -21.50 9.14
N ARG A 75 11.98 -21.86 9.08
CA ARG A 75 11.51 -23.21 9.41
C ARG A 75 12.14 -24.28 8.50
N ARG A 76 12.24 -24.03 7.20
CA ARG A 76 12.87 -24.98 6.27
C ARG A 76 14.38 -25.12 6.48
N LYS A 77 15.09 -24.02 6.73
CA LYS A 77 16.53 -24.07 7.07
C LYS A 77 16.80 -24.87 8.34
N LYS A 78 15.93 -24.79 9.36
CA LYS A 78 16.05 -25.54 10.61
C LYS A 78 15.82 -27.05 10.44
N VAL A 79 15.00 -27.45 9.46
CA VAL A 79 14.75 -28.87 9.11
C VAL A 79 15.89 -29.44 8.26
N GLN A 80 16.65 -28.59 7.56
CA GLN A 80 17.78 -28.97 6.70
C GLN A 80 19.14 -29.02 7.41
N GLN A 81 19.19 -28.83 8.74
CA GLN A 81 20.37 -29.16 9.55
C GLN A 81 20.17 -30.60 10.06
N PRO A 82 20.53 -31.65 9.29
CA PRO A 82 20.68 -32.97 9.86
C PRO A 82 21.88 -32.91 10.82
N ALA A 83 21.72 -33.59 11.95
CA ALA A 83 22.77 -33.86 12.91
C ALA A 83 24.07 -34.28 12.20
N ILE A 84 25.08 -33.44 12.29
CA ILE A 84 26.48 -33.85 12.20
C ILE A 84 27.15 -33.19 13.40
N GLU A 85 27.04 -33.86 14.54
CA GLU A 85 27.97 -33.75 15.67
C GLU A 85 28.21 -35.17 16.19
#